data_AF-A0A3Q2XXX1-F1
#
_entry.id   AF-A0A3Q2XXX1-F1
#
_cell.length_a   1.000
_cell.length_b   1.000
_cell.length_c   1.000
_cell.angle_alpha   90.00
_cell.angle_beta   90.00
_cell.angle_gamma   90.00
#
_symmetry.space_group_name_H-M   'P 1'
#
loop_
_entity.id
_entity.type
_entity.pdbx_description
1 polymer ?
#
loop_
_entity_poly.entity_id
_entity_poly.type
_entity_poly.pdbx_seq_one_letter_code
_entity_poly.pdbx_strand_id
1 'polypeptide(L)'
;LAEQQQSKYLDLYTILPSEISMQLAEVSLALGAIEDQVQYYFCQTQCCTLSRIHEVSEKLKAISAKFKDKSPEVDQAKEEVKSLAEDLDCCGHSLSELDAAVQEFGRRNPLLAKQLSDAIGKLSEMHHHTTRLADCRNNWLKKVLNSDHEYHEMLDFIVRWSEKAKSLVRANVIWNSSVHLQEQIRMHQVGGRQTKIIRK
;
A
#
# COMPACT_ATOMS: atom_id res chain seq x y z
N LEU A 1 16.96 -82.79 -29.51
CA LEU A 1 16.52 -81.52 -30.15
C LEU A 1 15.12 -81.10 -29.68
N ALA A 2 14.12 -81.99 -29.73
CA ALA A 2 12.75 -81.72 -29.26
C ALA A 2 12.65 -81.41 -27.75
N GLU A 3 13.29 -82.22 -26.89
CA GLU A 3 13.30 -82.01 -25.43
C GLU A 3 13.98 -80.69 -25.02
N GLN A 4 15.04 -80.31 -25.73
CA GLN A 4 15.78 -79.06 -25.48
C GLN A 4 14.98 -77.81 -25.90
N GLN A 5 14.13 -77.92 -26.93
CA GLN A 5 13.17 -76.87 -27.27
C GLN A 5 12.00 -76.82 -26.30
N GLN A 6 11.53 -77.96 -25.81
CA GLN A 6 10.45 -78.04 -24.82
C GLN A 6 10.87 -77.41 -23.48
N SER A 7 12.10 -77.68 -23.01
CA SER A 7 12.68 -77.04 -21.81
C SER A 7 12.82 -75.53 -21.97
N LYS A 8 13.35 -75.04 -23.11
CA LYS A 8 13.43 -73.60 -23.39
C LYS A 8 12.06 -72.92 -23.44
N TYR A 9 11.05 -73.59 -23.98
CA TYR A 9 9.69 -73.05 -24.05
C TYR A 9 9.02 -73.00 -22.67
N LEU A 10 9.29 -73.99 -21.81
CA LEU A 10 8.80 -74.02 -20.43
C LEU A 10 9.46 -72.94 -19.56
N ASP A 11 10.78 -72.77 -19.68
CA ASP A 11 11.53 -71.71 -18.98
C ASP A 11 11.05 -70.32 -19.40
N LEU A 12 10.76 -70.12 -20.70
CA LEU A 12 10.18 -68.87 -21.19
C LEU A 12 8.81 -68.59 -20.54
N TYR A 13 8.00 -69.62 -20.33
CA TYR A 13 6.67 -69.50 -19.72
C TYR A 13 6.69 -69.32 -18.19
N THR A 14 7.77 -69.71 -17.50
CA THR A 14 7.95 -69.47 -16.05
C THR A 14 8.62 -68.13 -15.76
N ILE A 15 9.52 -67.66 -16.64
CA ILE A 15 10.22 -66.38 -16.49
C ILE A 15 9.33 -65.19 -16.88
N LEU A 16 8.50 -65.34 -17.92
CA LEU A 16 7.66 -64.24 -18.41
C LEU A 16 6.63 -63.71 -17.38
N PRO A 17 5.91 -64.55 -16.62
CA PRO A 17 4.98 -64.08 -15.57
C PRO A 17 5.69 -63.38 -14.40
N SER A 18 6.89 -63.85 -14.02
CA SER A 18 7.68 -63.19 -12.98
C SER A 18 8.24 -61.86 -13.44
N GLU A 19 8.67 -61.75 -14.70
CA GLU A 19 9.17 -60.51 -15.29
C GLU A 19 8.07 -59.44 -15.36
N ILE A 20 6.87 -59.82 -15.80
CA ILE A 20 5.70 -58.93 -15.80
C ILE A 20 5.33 -58.50 -14.37
N SER A 21 5.39 -59.43 -13.41
CA SER A 21 5.10 -59.11 -12.00
C SER A 21 6.13 -58.14 -11.41
N MET A 22 7.41 -58.31 -11.75
CA MET A 22 8.50 -57.41 -11.35
C MET A 22 8.32 -56.03 -11.96
N GLN A 23 8.07 -55.94 -13.27
CA GLN A 23 7.79 -54.66 -13.94
C GLN A 23 6.57 -53.96 -13.36
N LEU A 24 5.51 -54.70 -13.02
CA LEU A 24 4.33 -54.13 -12.38
C LEU A 24 4.65 -53.59 -10.98
N ALA A 25 5.47 -54.28 -10.20
CA ALA A 25 5.93 -53.83 -8.89
C ALA A 25 6.82 -52.58 -9.00
N GLU A 26 7.75 -52.55 -9.96
CA GLU A 26 8.61 -51.40 -10.25
C GLU A 26 7.79 -50.18 -10.66
N VAL A 27 6.82 -50.35 -11.55
CA VAL A 27 5.90 -49.28 -11.97
C VAL A 27 5.05 -48.80 -10.80
N SER A 28 4.55 -49.70 -9.96
CA SER A 28 3.75 -49.33 -8.78
C SER A 28 4.57 -48.53 -7.77
N LEU A 29 5.84 -48.90 -7.54
CA LEU A 29 6.76 -48.15 -6.68
C LEU A 29 7.10 -46.78 -7.29
N ALA A 30 7.37 -46.71 -8.59
CA ALA A 30 7.65 -45.45 -9.28
C ALA A 30 6.44 -44.50 -9.24
N LEU A 31 5.23 -45.02 -9.43
CA LEU A 31 3.99 -44.25 -9.31
C LEU A 31 3.80 -43.71 -7.90
N GLY A 32 3.98 -44.55 -6.86
CA GLY A 32 3.90 -44.12 -5.47
C GLY A 32 4.91 -43.01 -5.14
N ALA A 33 6.16 -43.15 -5.60
CA ALA A 33 7.17 -42.11 -5.40
C ALA A 33 6.82 -40.79 -6.09
N ILE A 34 6.22 -40.84 -7.29
CA ILE A 34 5.74 -39.65 -8.00
C ILE A 34 4.57 -39.00 -7.26
N GLU A 35 3.62 -39.79 -6.75
CA GLU A 35 2.48 -39.30 -5.95
C GLU A 35 2.97 -38.57 -4.69
N ASP A 36 3.91 -39.16 -3.95
CA ASP A 36 4.51 -38.54 -2.78
C ASP A 36 5.23 -37.22 -3.12
N GLN A 37 5.96 -37.20 -4.23
CA GLN A 37 6.65 -36.00 -4.69
C GLN A 37 5.67 -34.88 -5.08
N VAL A 38 4.58 -35.20 -5.78
CA VAL A 38 3.52 -34.25 -6.12
C VAL A 38 2.87 -33.69 -4.85
N GLN A 39 2.58 -34.55 -3.87
CA GLN A 39 2.00 -34.14 -2.60
C GLN A 39 2.93 -33.22 -1.79
N TYR A 40 4.24 -33.49 -1.82
CA TYR A 40 5.25 -32.63 -1.21
C TYR A 40 5.26 -31.22 -1.82
N TYR A 41 5.35 -31.11 -3.15
CA TYR A 41 5.33 -29.81 -3.83
C TYR A 41 4.00 -29.07 -3.63
N PHE A 42 2.89 -29.80 -3.55
CA PHE A 42 1.59 -29.24 -3.26
C PHE A 42 1.55 -28.59 -1.87
N CYS A 43 1.97 -29.31 -0.83
CA CYS A 43 2.05 -28.80 0.53
C CYS A 43 2.99 -27.60 0.63
N GLN A 44 4.17 -27.68 0.01
CA GLN A 44 5.14 -26.59 -0.01
C GLN A 44 4.54 -25.32 -0.65
N THR A 45 3.90 -25.44 -1.81
CA THR A 45 3.28 -24.30 -2.51
C THR A 45 2.19 -23.64 -1.66
N GLN A 46 1.36 -24.46 -1.00
CA GLN A 46 0.32 -23.98 -0.08
C GLN A 46 0.92 -23.21 1.09
N CYS A 47 1.90 -23.80 1.79
CA CYS A 47 2.55 -23.18 2.94
C CYS A 47 3.25 -21.86 2.59
N CYS A 48 3.97 -21.83 1.46
CA CYS A 48 4.62 -20.62 0.98
C CYS A 48 3.62 -19.51 0.62
N THR A 49 2.46 -19.87 0.06
CA THR A 49 1.43 -18.88 -0.27
C THR A 49 0.79 -18.32 0.99
N LEU A 50 0.42 -19.19 1.94
CA LEU A 50 -0.17 -18.77 3.21
C LEU A 50 0.77 -17.90 4.06
N SER A 51 2.07 -18.20 4.07
CA SER A 51 3.06 -17.39 4.79
C SER A 51 3.17 -15.99 4.19
N ARG A 52 3.16 -15.86 2.86
CA ARG A 52 3.14 -14.55 2.18
C ARG A 52 1.84 -13.78 2.45
N ILE A 53 0.68 -14.44 2.44
CA ILE A 53 -0.60 -13.82 2.83
C ILE A 53 -0.50 -13.24 4.24
N HIS A 54 0.06 -14.02 5.18
CA HIS A 54 0.23 -13.57 6.56
C HIS A 54 1.19 -12.37 6.66
N GLU A 55 2.32 -12.40 5.95
CA GLU A 55 3.29 -11.30 5.94
C GLU A 55 2.66 -9.98 5.44
N VAL A 56 1.97 -10.02 4.30
CA VAL A 56 1.28 -8.84 3.75
C VAL A 56 0.17 -8.38 4.70
N SER A 57 -0.52 -9.32 5.34
CA SER A 57 -1.56 -9.01 6.32
C SER A 57 -1.01 -8.24 7.53
N GLU A 58 0.12 -8.68 8.10
CA GLU A 58 0.75 -7.98 9.23
C GLU A 58 1.30 -6.62 8.82
N LYS A 59 1.90 -6.49 7.63
CA LYS A 59 2.32 -5.20 7.07
C LYS A 59 1.16 -4.24 6.92
N LEU A 60 0.03 -4.68 6.34
CA LEU A 60 -1.17 -3.86 6.21
C LEU A 60 -1.75 -3.42 7.55
N LYS A 61 -1.75 -4.30 8.56
CA LYS A 61 -2.17 -3.93 9.93
C LYS A 61 -1.27 -2.86 10.53
N ALA A 62 0.05 -2.98 10.36
CA ALA A 62 1.01 -2.00 10.85
C ALA A 62 0.82 -0.64 10.15
N ILE A 63 0.65 -0.62 8.83
CA ILE A 63 0.35 0.59 8.05
C ILE A 63 -0.98 1.21 8.51
N SER A 64 -2.03 0.41 8.65
CA SER A 64 -3.35 0.86 9.12
C SER A 64 -3.28 1.49 10.52
N ALA A 65 -2.50 0.92 11.43
CA ALA A 65 -2.28 1.49 12.76
C ALA A 65 -1.59 2.85 12.67
N LYS A 66 -0.50 2.95 11.88
CA LYS A 66 0.23 4.21 11.71
C LYS A 66 -0.63 5.33 11.10
N PHE A 67 -1.54 5.03 10.17
CA PHE A 67 -2.47 6.04 9.65
C PHE A 67 -3.45 6.59 10.70
N LYS A 68 -3.67 5.88 11.81
CA LYS A 68 -4.53 6.30 12.91
C LYS A 68 -3.77 7.09 13.98
N ASP A 69 -2.45 7.00 14.00
CA ASP A 69 -1.60 7.72 14.94
C ASP A 69 -1.54 9.22 14.62
N LYS A 70 -1.28 10.02 15.66
CA LYS A 70 -1.12 11.46 15.54
C LYS A 70 0.36 11.80 15.52
N SER A 71 0.81 12.45 14.45
CA SER A 71 2.13 13.08 14.41
C SER A 71 2.11 14.45 15.13
N PRO A 72 3.20 14.85 15.79
CA PRO A 72 3.29 16.12 16.52
C PRO A 72 3.38 17.34 15.60
N GLU A 73 3.98 17.18 14.41
CA GLU A 73 4.20 18.25 13.45
C GLU A 73 3.60 17.92 12.07
N VAL A 74 3.16 18.96 11.35
CA VAL A 74 2.49 18.81 10.05
C VAL A 74 3.45 18.35 8.96
N ASP A 75 4.69 18.86 8.95
CA ASP A 75 5.72 18.45 7.98
C ASP A 75 6.11 16.98 8.19
N GLN A 76 6.31 16.56 9.44
CA GLN A 76 6.54 15.17 9.78
C GLN A 76 5.35 14.29 9.34
N ALA A 77 4.12 14.69 9.64
CA ALA A 77 2.91 13.96 9.24
C ALA A 77 2.82 13.78 7.72
N LYS A 78 3.26 14.78 6.95
CA LYS A 78 3.25 14.75 5.49
C LYS A 78 4.22 13.74 4.92
N GLU A 79 5.45 13.69 5.45
CA GLU A 79 6.44 12.72 5.00
C GLU A 79 6.05 11.29 5.41
N GLU A 80 5.55 11.11 6.64
CA GLU A 80 5.05 9.82 7.12
C GLU A 80 3.90 9.29 6.25
N VAL A 81 2.92 10.14 5.90
CA VAL A 81 1.81 9.74 5.04
C VAL A 81 2.28 9.36 3.65
N LYS A 82 3.29 10.06 3.11
CA LYS A 82 3.88 9.74 1.82
C LYS A 82 4.58 8.37 1.86
N SER A 83 5.46 8.13 2.84
CA SER A 83 6.15 6.85 2.96
C SER A 83 5.17 5.69 3.19
N LEU A 84 4.13 5.90 4.02
CA LEU A 84 3.11 4.88 4.27
C LEU A 84 2.25 4.59 3.04
N ALA A 85 2.02 5.58 2.18
CA ALA A 85 1.33 5.36 0.91
C ALA A 85 2.18 4.51 -0.04
N GLU A 86 3.48 4.76 -0.13
CA GLU A 86 4.42 3.93 -0.91
C GLU A 86 4.45 2.48 -0.41
N ASP A 87 4.51 2.28 0.91
CA ASP A 87 4.43 0.94 1.53
C ASP A 87 3.09 0.25 1.24
N LEU A 88 1.98 1.00 1.27
CA LEU A 88 0.65 0.49 0.96
C LEU A 88 0.52 0.09 -0.52
N ASP A 89 1.12 0.86 -1.42
CA ASP A 89 1.20 0.54 -2.83
C ASP A 89 2.02 -0.74 -3.03
N CYS A 90 3.17 -0.89 -2.35
CA CYS A 90 3.97 -2.12 -2.38
C CYS A 90 3.17 -3.35 -1.91
N CYS A 91 2.32 -3.20 -0.88
CA CYS A 91 1.41 -4.25 -0.45
C CYS A 91 0.38 -4.59 -1.53
N GLY A 92 -0.12 -3.59 -2.27
CA GLY A 92 -1.06 -3.77 -3.38
C GLY A 92 -0.45 -4.53 -4.56
N HIS A 93 0.81 -4.24 -4.90
CA HIS A 93 1.56 -5.00 -5.90
C HIS A 93 1.76 -6.46 -5.46
N SER A 94 2.23 -6.66 -4.22
CA SER A 94 2.43 -8.01 -3.65
C SER A 94 1.14 -8.83 -3.63
N LEU A 95 0.01 -8.20 -3.30
CA LEU A 95 -1.31 -8.81 -3.32
C LEU A 95 -1.75 -9.24 -4.72
N SER A 96 -1.49 -8.40 -5.73
CA SER A 96 -1.80 -8.69 -7.13
C SER A 96 -0.95 -9.86 -7.67
N GLU A 97 0.32 -9.92 -7.30
CA GLU A 97 1.19 -11.06 -7.62
C GLU A 97 0.71 -12.35 -6.95
N LEU A 98 0.27 -12.28 -5.69
CA LEU A 98 -0.31 -13.43 -4.99
C LEU A 98 -1.58 -13.92 -5.67
N ASP A 99 -2.47 -13.02 -6.05
CA ASP A 99 -3.72 -13.37 -6.72
C ASP A 99 -3.45 -14.07 -8.05
N ALA A 100 -2.54 -13.53 -8.87
CA ALA A 100 -2.12 -14.16 -10.12
C ALA A 100 -1.52 -15.55 -9.90
N ALA A 101 -0.66 -15.71 -8.88
CA ALA A 101 -0.06 -17.00 -8.55
C ALA A 101 -1.11 -18.03 -8.09
N VAL A 102 -2.10 -17.62 -7.29
CA VAL A 102 -3.19 -18.49 -6.84
C VAL A 102 -4.13 -18.86 -7.98
N GLN A 103 -4.41 -17.94 -8.90
CA GLN A 103 -5.20 -18.22 -10.10
C GLN A 103 -4.53 -19.27 -10.99
N GLU A 104 -3.22 -19.14 -11.24
CA GLU A 104 -2.47 -20.12 -12.03
C GLU A 104 -2.41 -21.48 -11.33
N PHE A 105 -2.16 -21.49 -10.01
CA PHE A 105 -2.21 -22.70 -9.20
C PHE A 105 -3.58 -23.38 -9.25
N GLY A 106 -4.65 -22.59 -9.25
CA GLY A 106 -6.04 -23.07 -9.29
C GLY A 106 -6.44 -23.79 -10.57
N ARG A 107 -5.72 -23.59 -11.69
CA ARG A 107 -5.97 -24.36 -12.92
C ARG A 107 -5.71 -25.86 -12.73
N ARG A 108 -4.78 -26.20 -11.83
CA ARG A 108 -4.41 -27.59 -11.53
C ARG A 108 -5.10 -28.09 -10.25
N ASN A 109 -5.48 -27.19 -9.35
CA ASN A 109 -5.94 -27.53 -8.00
C ASN A 109 -7.11 -26.63 -7.52
N PRO A 110 -8.35 -26.88 -7.98
CA PRO A 110 -9.47 -25.96 -7.77
C PRO A 110 -9.92 -25.83 -6.31
N LEU A 111 -9.86 -26.91 -5.51
CA LEU A 111 -10.33 -26.90 -4.12
C LEU A 111 -9.45 -26.02 -3.22
N LEU A 112 -8.14 -26.20 -3.28
CA LEU A 112 -7.21 -25.42 -2.47
C LEU A 112 -7.11 -23.97 -2.97
N ALA A 113 -7.14 -23.76 -4.29
CA ALA A 113 -7.15 -22.42 -4.84
C ALA A 113 -8.35 -21.62 -4.34
N LYS A 114 -9.54 -22.23 -4.19
CA LYS A 114 -10.69 -21.56 -3.59
C LYS A 114 -10.38 -21.05 -2.17
N GLN A 115 -9.76 -21.86 -1.31
CA GLN A 115 -9.41 -21.44 0.06
C GLN A 115 -8.39 -20.30 0.07
N LEU A 116 -7.38 -20.36 -0.82
CA LEU A 116 -6.37 -19.32 -0.97
C LEU A 116 -6.99 -18.03 -1.54
N SER A 117 -7.87 -18.13 -2.52
CA SER A 117 -8.62 -17.00 -3.09
C SER A 117 -9.53 -16.34 -2.05
N ASP A 118 -10.20 -17.11 -1.18
CA ASP A 118 -10.99 -16.55 -0.09
C ASP A 118 -10.12 -15.76 0.90
N ALA A 119 -8.91 -16.25 1.19
CA ALA A 119 -7.93 -15.56 2.03
C ALA A 119 -7.39 -14.28 1.37
N ILE A 120 -7.11 -14.33 0.07
CA ILE A 120 -6.72 -13.17 -0.74
C ILE A 120 -7.86 -12.14 -0.78
N GLY A 121 -9.12 -12.56 -0.95
CA GLY A 121 -10.27 -11.66 -0.93
C GLY A 121 -10.36 -10.84 0.36
N LYS A 122 -10.18 -11.49 1.52
CA LYS A 122 -10.11 -10.81 2.82
C LYS A 122 -8.92 -9.85 2.90
N LEU A 123 -7.78 -10.24 2.35
CA LEU A 123 -6.59 -9.39 2.31
C LEU A 123 -6.81 -8.15 1.42
N SER A 124 -7.50 -8.30 0.30
CA SER A 124 -7.92 -7.23 -0.60
C SER A 124 -8.89 -6.26 0.07
N GLU A 125 -9.88 -6.75 0.81
CA GLU A 125 -10.77 -5.89 1.59
C GLU A 125 -10.00 -5.05 2.62
N MET A 126 -9.01 -5.65 3.28
CA MET A 126 -8.15 -4.94 4.24
C MET A 126 -7.23 -3.91 3.57
N HIS A 127 -6.68 -4.22 2.39
CA HIS A 127 -5.92 -3.26 1.59
C HIS A 127 -6.78 -2.07 1.18
N HIS A 128 -7.98 -2.32 0.67
CA HIS A 128 -8.94 -1.26 0.30
C HIS A 128 -9.35 -0.41 1.51
N HIS A 129 -9.60 -1.03 2.66
CA HIS A 129 -9.90 -0.29 3.88
C HIS A 129 -8.74 0.63 4.28
N THR A 130 -7.51 0.12 4.23
CA THR A 130 -6.30 0.90 4.55
C THR A 130 -6.06 2.04 3.55
N THR A 131 -6.36 1.82 2.26
CA THR A 131 -6.33 2.86 1.22
C THR A 131 -7.28 4.01 1.55
N ARG A 132 -8.51 3.69 1.99
CA ARG A 132 -9.46 4.74 2.41
C ARG A 132 -8.97 5.52 3.63
N LEU A 133 -8.24 4.90 4.55
CA LEU A 133 -7.64 5.60 5.69
C LEU A 133 -6.55 6.57 5.21
N ALA A 134 -5.70 6.14 4.28
CA ALA A 134 -4.68 6.97 3.65
C ALA A 134 -5.32 8.21 2.98
N ASP A 135 -6.40 8.02 2.21
CA ASP A 135 -7.14 9.11 1.57
C ASP A 135 -7.74 10.09 2.60
N CYS A 136 -8.36 9.58 3.66
CA CYS A 136 -8.90 10.41 4.73
C CYS A 136 -7.81 11.26 5.39
N ARG A 137 -6.65 10.64 5.69
CA ARG A 137 -5.51 11.31 6.31
C ARG A 137 -4.92 12.37 5.39
N ASN A 138 -4.74 12.07 4.10
CA ASN A 138 -4.28 13.02 3.09
C ASN A 138 -5.21 14.21 2.94
N ASN A 139 -6.52 13.96 2.87
CA ASN A 139 -7.51 15.04 2.75
C ASN A 139 -7.54 15.92 4.01
N TRP A 140 -7.36 15.34 5.19
CA TRP A 140 -7.20 16.10 6.42
C TRP A 140 -5.93 16.97 6.40
N LEU A 141 -4.78 16.42 6.02
CA LEU A 141 -3.53 17.17 5.92
C LEU A 141 -3.63 18.35 4.94
N LYS A 142 -4.26 18.14 3.78
CA LYS A 142 -4.51 19.23 2.81
C LYS A 142 -5.31 20.37 3.42
N LYS A 143 -6.33 20.06 4.23
CA LYS A 143 -7.13 21.08 4.92
C LYS A 143 -6.28 21.86 5.94
N VAL A 144 -5.48 21.15 6.75
CA VAL A 144 -4.60 21.78 7.75
C VAL A 144 -3.60 22.71 7.07
N LEU A 145 -2.95 22.27 6.00
CA LEU A 145 -1.98 23.07 5.25
C LEU A 145 -2.62 24.32 4.62
N ASN A 146 -3.82 24.20 4.07
CA ASN A 146 -4.52 25.35 3.51
C ASN A 146 -4.89 26.37 4.60
N SER A 147 -5.40 25.91 5.73
CA SER A 147 -5.73 26.80 6.86
C SER A 147 -4.49 27.45 7.47
N ASP A 148 -3.37 26.73 7.55
CA ASP A 148 -2.09 27.30 8.01
C ASP A 148 -1.58 28.38 7.05
N HIS A 149 -1.69 28.15 5.74
CA HIS A 149 -1.34 29.15 4.73
C HIS A 149 -2.21 30.41 4.82
N GLU A 150 -3.54 30.26 4.91
CA GLU A 150 -4.48 31.38 5.08
C GLU A 150 -4.19 32.19 6.34
N TYR A 151 -3.84 31.51 7.44
CA TYR A 151 -3.45 32.16 8.69
C TYR A 151 -2.17 32.99 8.52
N HIS A 152 -1.14 32.42 7.91
CA HIS A 152 0.14 33.11 7.68
C HIS A 152 -0.03 34.31 6.74
N GLU A 153 -0.84 34.21 5.68
CA GLU A 153 -1.15 35.35 4.81
C GLU A 153 -1.83 36.49 5.57
N MET A 154 -2.79 36.17 6.44
CA MET A 154 -3.46 37.16 7.28
C MET A 154 -2.50 37.79 8.30
N LEU A 155 -1.65 36.97 8.93
CA LEU A 155 -0.64 37.44 9.87
C LEU A 155 0.33 38.42 9.20
N ASP A 156 0.86 38.05 8.04
CA ASP A 156 1.76 38.91 7.24
C ASP A 156 1.08 40.23 6.87
N PHE A 157 -0.20 40.18 6.49
CA PHE A 157 -0.97 41.38 6.21
C PHE A 157 -1.11 42.28 7.45
N ILE A 158 -1.45 41.71 8.60
CA ILE A 158 -1.59 42.45 9.87
C ILE A 158 -0.25 43.06 10.29
N VAL A 159 0.84 42.30 10.21
CA VAL A 159 2.20 42.78 10.54
C VAL A 159 2.56 43.97 9.65
N ARG A 160 2.45 43.84 8.32
CA ARG A 160 2.72 44.93 7.38
C ARG A 160 1.83 46.15 7.61
N TRP A 161 0.54 45.93 7.89
CA TRP A 161 -0.37 47.02 8.23
C TRP A 161 0.05 47.71 9.53
N SER A 162 0.45 46.95 10.56
CA SER A 162 0.88 47.50 11.85
C SER A 162 2.13 48.36 11.72
N GLU A 163 3.09 47.93 10.90
CA GLU A 163 4.30 48.69 10.58
C GLU A 163 3.97 49.99 9.84
N LYS A 164 3.07 49.92 8.86
CA LYS A 164 2.60 51.10 8.13
C LYS A 164 1.83 52.07 9.01
N ALA A 165 0.98 51.56 9.91
CA ALA A 165 0.26 52.40 10.87
C ALA A 165 1.25 53.08 11.82
N LYS A 166 2.25 52.35 12.32
CA LYS A 166 3.31 52.87 13.17
C LYS A 166 4.15 53.95 12.47
N SER A 167 4.48 53.77 11.19
CA SER A 167 5.22 54.79 10.42
C SER A 167 4.38 56.04 10.17
N LEU A 168 3.10 55.90 9.85
CA LEU A 168 2.17 57.02 9.68
C LEU A 168 1.98 57.82 10.97
N VAL A 169 1.88 57.16 12.13
CA VAL A 169 1.74 57.84 13.43
C VAL A 169 3.03 58.56 13.84
N ARG A 170 4.20 58.05 13.44
CA ARG A 170 5.51 58.66 13.74
C ARG A 170 5.95 59.73 12.74
N ALA A 171 5.30 59.82 11.58
CA ALA A 171 5.65 60.79 10.56
C ALA A 171 5.33 62.21 11.03
N ASN A 172 6.30 63.13 10.92
CA ASN A 172 6.06 64.54 11.21
C ASN A 172 5.12 65.16 10.16
N VAL A 173 4.20 66.00 10.62
CA VAL A 173 3.29 66.74 9.74
C VAL A 173 4.08 67.84 9.03
N ILE A 174 3.96 67.88 7.69
CA ILE A 174 4.68 68.85 6.86
C ILE A 174 3.71 69.99 6.54
N TRP A 175 3.91 71.14 7.19
CA TRP A 175 3.02 72.30 7.10
C TRP A 175 3.34 73.28 5.96
N ASN A 176 4.27 72.93 5.06
CA ASN A 176 4.83 73.86 4.08
C ASN A 176 3.97 74.08 2.83
N SER A 177 2.94 73.26 2.57
CA SER A 177 2.07 73.36 1.40
C SER A 177 0.74 72.65 1.60
N SER A 178 -0.34 73.23 1.06
CA SER A 178 -1.67 72.62 1.03
C SER A 178 -1.67 71.24 0.33
N VAL A 179 -0.85 71.07 -0.71
CA VAL A 179 -0.73 69.80 -1.46
C VAL A 179 -0.12 68.70 -0.58
N HIS A 180 0.92 69.03 0.21
CA HIS A 180 1.53 68.08 1.15
C HIS A 180 0.54 67.67 2.25
N LEU A 181 -0.25 68.60 2.78
CA LEU A 181 -1.27 68.30 3.79
C LEU A 181 -2.39 67.42 3.23
N GLN A 182 -2.88 67.70 2.02
CA GLN A 182 -3.90 66.87 1.36
C GLN A 182 -3.41 65.44 1.11
N GLU A 183 -2.15 65.28 0.70
CA GLU A 183 -1.55 63.96 0.49
C GLU A 183 -1.40 63.19 1.81
N GLN A 184 -0.97 63.86 2.89
CA GLN A 184 -0.90 63.25 4.22
C GLN A 184 -2.27 62.78 4.71
N ILE A 185 -3.31 63.61 4.55
CA ILE A 185 -4.70 63.23 4.89
C ILE A 185 -5.15 62.01 4.08
N ARG A 186 -4.88 61.97 2.77
CA ARG A 186 -5.22 60.84 1.90
C ARG A 186 -4.56 59.55 2.38
N MET A 187 -3.28 59.60 2.75
CA MET A 187 -2.52 58.45 3.26
C MET A 187 -3.10 57.91 4.58
N HIS A 188 -3.46 58.79 5.52
CA HIS A 188 -4.14 58.39 6.76
C HIS A 188 -5.54 57.78 6.51
N GLN A 189 -6.31 58.33 5.56
CA GLN A 189 -7.63 57.78 5.19
C GLN A 189 -7.51 56.39 4.55
N VAL A 190 -6.51 56.15 3.70
CA VAL A 190 -6.23 54.81 3.13
C VAL A 190 -5.89 53.82 4.24
N GLY A 191 -5.03 54.20 5.18
CA GLY A 191 -4.70 53.36 6.35
C GLY A 191 -5.94 52.99 7.16
N GLY A 192 -6.82 53.96 7.43
CA GLY A 192 -8.08 53.74 8.15
C GLY A 192 -9.08 52.84 7.42
N ARG A 193 -9.09 52.84 6.07
CA ARG A 193 -9.91 51.90 5.28
C ARG A 193 -9.40 50.47 5.39
N GLN A 194 -8.07 50.27 5.37
CA GLN A 194 -7.45 48.95 5.52
C GLN A 194 -7.75 48.34 6.90
N THR A 195 -7.81 49.15 7.97
CA THR A 195 -8.21 48.71 9.32
C THR A 195 -9.60 48.07 9.36
N LYS A 196 -10.53 48.51 8.49
CA LYS A 196 -11.88 47.93 8.43
C LYS A 196 -11.91 46.54 7.81
N ILE A 197 -10.89 46.19 7.01
CA ILE A 197 -10.75 44.86 6.39
C ILE A 197 -10.26 43.85 7.43
N ILE A 198 -9.35 44.25 8.32
CA ILE A 198 -8.82 43.41 9.41
C ILE A 198 -9.91 43.04 10.45
N ARG A 199 -10.95 43.86 10.59
CA ARG A 199 -12.02 43.68 11.60
C ARG A 199 -13.17 42.77 11.13
N LYS A 200 -13.18 42.34 9.87
CA LYS A 200 -14.19 41.43 9.31
C LYS A 200 -13.61 40.03 9.21
#